data_AF-T1DEZ9-F1
#
_entry.id   AF-T1DEZ9-F1
#
_cell.length_a   1.000
_cell.length_b   1.000
_cell.length_c   1.000
_cell.angle_alpha   90.00
_cell.angle_beta   90.00
_cell.angle_gamma   90.00
#
_symmetry.space_group_name_H-M   'P 1'
#
loop_
_entity.id
_entity.type
_entity.pdbx_description
1 polymer ?
#
loop_
_entity_poly.entity_id
_entity_poly.type
_entity_poly.pdbx_seq_one_letter_code
_entity_poly.pdbx_strand_id
1 'polypeptide(L)'
;MLTNQVISAARVMGLQARRNYGVSAVLLAKASDPIQQLFVTKLREYAQKSQSAGGKLVDASPAIERELKQEMEKLAKQYGGAQGEDMTAFPSFKFEEPKIDPINSSA
;
A
#
# COMPACT_ATOMS: atom_id res chain seq x y z
N MET A 1 -42.59 39.93 -31.05
CA MET A 1 -42.08 38.53 -31.19
C MET A 1 -40.77 38.30 -30.45
N LEU A 2 -39.77 39.20 -30.56
CA LEU A 2 -38.50 39.09 -29.83
C LEU A 2 -38.66 39.02 -28.30
N THR A 3 -39.50 39.85 -27.71
CA THR A 3 -39.73 39.92 -26.26
C THR A 3 -40.22 38.59 -25.67
N ASN A 4 -41.15 37.91 -26.33
CA ASN A 4 -41.63 36.60 -25.86
C ASN A 4 -40.56 35.51 -25.98
N GLN A 5 -39.71 35.56 -27.01
CA GLN A 5 -38.59 34.62 -27.14
C GLN A 5 -37.54 34.83 -26.04
N VAL A 6 -37.22 36.09 -25.72
CA VAL A 6 -36.31 36.45 -24.62
C VAL A 6 -36.84 35.98 -23.27
N ILE A 7 -38.15 36.16 -23.01
CA ILE A 7 -38.78 35.68 -21.76
C ILE A 7 -38.74 34.15 -21.67
N SER A 8 -38.98 33.45 -22.78
CA SER A 8 -38.90 31.97 -22.80
C SER A 8 -37.46 31.49 -22.55
N ALA A 9 -36.48 32.13 -23.18
CA ALA A 9 -35.06 31.79 -23.02
C ALA A 9 -34.60 32.04 -21.57
N ALA A 10 -35.00 33.15 -20.96
CA ALA A 10 -34.69 33.46 -19.56
C ALA A 10 -35.25 32.40 -18.59
N ARG A 11 -36.47 31.91 -18.82
CA ARG A 11 -37.05 30.81 -18.02
C ARG A 11 -36.29 29.50 -18.18
N VAL A 12 -35.94 29.14 -19.41
CA VAL A 12 -35.19 27.89 -19.69
C VAL A 12 -33.80 27.95 -19.07
N MET A 13 -33.11 29.10 -19.18
CA MET A 13 -31.82 29.32 -18.51
C MET A 13 -31.93 29.24 -16.99
N GLY A 14 -32.94 29.88 -16.40
CA GLY A 14 -33.17 29.82 -14.95
C GLY A 14 -33.48 28.41 -14.45
N LEU A 15 -34.25 27.62 -15.21
CA LEU A 15 -34.52 26.22 -14.90
C LEU A 15 -33.23 25.40 -14.95
N GLN A 16 -32.38 25.61 -15.95
CA GLN A 16 -31.12 24.88 -16.05
C GLN A 16 -30.11 25.29 -14.99
N ALA A 17 -30.02 26.57 -14.62
CA ALA A 17 -29.19 27.01 -13.52
C ALA A 17 -29.60 26.34 -12.19
N ARG A 18 -30.91 26.21 -11.92
CA ARG A 18 -31.42 25.52 -10.72
C ARG A 18 -31.13 24.03 -10.72
N ARG A 19 -31.29 23.35 -11.85
CA ARG A 19 -30.97 21.91 -11.96
C ARG A 19 -29.48 21.63 -11.79
N ASN A 20 -28.62 22.51 -12.30
CA ASN A 20 -27.17 22.34 -12.23
C ASN A 20 -26.53 22.95 -10.97
N TYR A 21 -27.31 23.54 -10.06
CA TYR A 21 -26.79 24.14 -8.82
C TYR A 21 -26.02 23.15 -7.93
N GLY A 22 -26.34 21.85 -7.99
CA GLY A 22 -25.58 20.81 -7.29
C GLY A 22 -24.14 20.62 -7.82
N VAL A 23 -23.90 20.90 -9.10
CA VAL A 23 -22.55 20.79 -9.72
C VAL A 23 -21.61 21.87 -9.16
N SER A 24 -22.15 23.04 -8.80
CA SER A 24 -21.38 24.10 -8.13
C SER A 24 -20.75 23.65 -6.82
N ALA A 25 -21.40 22.75 -6.07
CA ALA A 25 -20.85 22.23 -4.82
C ALA A 25 -19.60 21.38 -5.05
N VAL A 26 -19.55 20.59 -6.14
CA VAL A 26 -18.38 19.79 -6.51
C VAL A 26 -17.23 20.69 -7.00
N LEU A 27 -17.54 21.75 -7.74
CA LEU A 27 -16.55 22.74 -8.18
C LEU A 27 -15.97 23.53 -6.99
N LEU A 28 -16.79 23.81 -5.97
CA LEU A 28 -16.40 24.51 -4.74
C LEU A 28 -15.82 23.57 -3.68
N ALA A 29 -15.93 22.24 -3.83
CA ALA A 29 -15.34 21.24 -2.94
C ALA A 29 -13.80 21.15 -3.02
N LYS A 30 -13.15 22.11 -3.69
CA LYS A 30 -11.71 22.29 -3.59
C LYS A 30 -11.40 22.60 -2.12
N ALA A 31 -10.53 21.82 -1.50
CA ALA A 31 -10.10 22.00 -0.12
C ALA A 31 -9.86 23.49 0.17
N SER A 32 -10.78 24.11 0.91
CA SER A 32 -10.84 25.58 1.03
C SER A 32 -9.77 26.09 2.00
N ASP A 33 -9.27 25.21 2.87
CA ASP A 33 -8.19 25.46 3.81
C ASP A 33 -6.84 25.01 3.21
N PRO A 34 -5.82 25.88 3.20
CA PRO A 34 -4.44 25.53 2.85
C PRO A 34 -3.92 24.24 3.50
N ILE A 35 -4.31 23.93 4.75
CA ILE A 35 -3.87 22.70 5.44
C ILE A 35 -4.43 21.45 4.76
N GLN A 36 -5.72 21.47 4.41
CA GLN A 36 -6.36 20.36 3.70
C GLN A 36 -5.77 20.18 2.30
N GLN A 37 -5.42 21.28 1.62
CA GLN A 37 -4.71 21.21 0.34
C GLN A 37 -3.33 20.57 0.46
N LEU A 38 -2.56 20.94 1.50
CA LEU A 38 -1.26 20.34 1.77
C LEU A 38 -1.39 18.83 2.05
N PHE A 39 -2.37 18.43 2.85
CA PHE A 39 -2.63 17.01 3.12
C PHE A 39 -2.91 16.23 1.83
N VAL A 40 -3.85 16.69 1.01
CA VAL A 40 -4.19 16.03 -0.26
C VAL A 40 -2.99 16.01 -1.22
N THR A 41 -2.19 17.08 -1.22
CA THR A 41 -0.97 17.16 -2.05
C THR A 41 0.04 16.10 -1.62
N LYS A 42 0.31 15.96 -0.32
CA LYS A 42 1.23 14.94 0.20
C LYS A 42 0.71 13.52 0.02
N LEU A 43 -0.59 13.31 0.13
CA LEU A 43 -1.21 12.02 -0.15
C LEU A 43 -1.01 11.60 -1.62
N ARG A 44 -1.22 12.53 -2.56
CA ARG A 44 -0.99 12.27 -3.99
C ARG A 44 0.49 12.05 -4.31
N GLU A 45 1.38 12.85 -3.72
CA GLU A 45 2.83 12.70 -3.86
C GLU A 45 3.27 11.30 -3.40
N TYR A 46 2.85 10.87 -2.21
CA TYR A 46 3.16 9.55 -1.71
C TYR A 46 2.55 8.43 -2.56
N ALA A 47 1.29 8.58 -3.00
CA ALA A 47 0.63 7.58 -3.85
C ALA A 47 1.38 7.35 -5.17
N GLN A 48 1.87 8.42 -5.81
CA GLN A 48 2.70 8.32 -7.01
C GLN A 48 4.03 7.61 -6.72
N LYS A 49 4.72 7.99 -5.64
CA LYS A 49 5.98 7.36 -5.25
C LYS A 49 5.81 5.88 -4.90
N SER A 50 4.72 5.53 -4.21
CA SER A 50 4.35 4.16 -3.85
C SER A 50 4.06 3.30 -5.08
N GLN A 51 3.31 3.83 -6.05
CA GLN A 51 3.07 3.15 -7.33
C GLN A 51 4.37 2.92 -8.10
N SER A 52 5.25 3.92 -8.18
CA SER A 52 6.57 3.80 -8.82
C SER A 52 7.48 2.79 -8.11
N ALA A 53 7.38 2.68 -6.78
CA ALA A 53 8.14 1.70 -6.01
C ALA A 53 7.65 0.26 -6.21
N GLY A 54 6.44 0.05 -6.73
CA GLY A 54 5.95 -1.28 -7.11
C GLY A 54 5.89 -2.29 -5.96
N GLY A 55 5.57 -1.82 -4.75
CA GLY A 55 5.54 -2.65 -3.54
C GLY A 55 6.88 -2.76 -2.80
N LYS A 56 7.95 -2.13 -3.31
CA LYS A 56 9.20 -1.93 -2.57
C LYS A 56 9.10 -0.72 -1.64
N LEU A 57 10.11 -0.56 -0.80
CA LEU A 57 10.25 0.60 0.08
C LEU A 57 10.29 1.88 -0.77
N VAL A 58 9.43 2.84 -0.42
CA VAL A 58 9.33 4.13 -1.10
C VAL A 58 10.59 4.95 -0.84
N ASP A 59 11.17 5.53 -1.88
CA ASP A 59 12.39 6.36 -1.82
C ASP A 59 13.58 5.64 -1.14
N ALA A 60 13.67 4.30 -1.26
CA ALA A 60 14.75 3.54 -0.65
C ALA A 60 16.10 3.81 -1.33
N SER A 61 17.11 4.10 -0.52
CA SER A 61 18.49 4.21 -1.00
C SER A 61 19.13 2.82 -1.13
N PRO A 62 20.17 2.67 -1.97
CA PRO A 62 20.93 1.43 -2.05
C PRO A 62 21.60 1.01 -0.73
N ALA A 63 21.72 1.93 0.23
CA ALA A 63 22.23 1.60 1.56
C ALA A 63 21.15 0.88 2.39
N ILE A 64 19.92 1.39 2.39
CA ILE A 64 18.78 0.80 3.10
C ILE A 64 18.45 -0.59 2.56
N GLU A 65 18.48 -0.77 1.24
CA GLU A 65 18.24 -2.10 0.64
C GLU A 65 19.31 -3.13 1.04
N ARG A 66 20.56 -2.69 1.18
CA ARG A 66 21.65 -3.56 1.66
C ARG A 66 21.48 -3.91 3.13
N GLU A 67 21.15 -2.93 3.97
CA GLU A 67 20.88 -3.14 5.40
C GLU A 67 19.71 -4.12 5.59
N LEU A 68 18.61 -3.92 4.85
CA LEU A 68 17.48 -4.85 4.86
C LEU A 68 17.92 -6.28 4.52
N LYS A 69 18.73 -6.45 3.46
CA LYS A 69 19.24 -7.77 3.08
C LYS A 69 20.12 -8.39 4.17
N GLN A 70 21.00 -7.60 4.78
CA GLN A 70 21.90 -8.06 5.84
C GLN A 70 21.13 -8.50 7.09
N GLU A 71 20.11 -7.74 7.50
CA GLU A 71 19.26 -8.09 8.64
C GLU A 71 18.43 -9.35 8.35
N MET A 72 17.90 -9.51 7.12
CA MET A 72 17.22 -10.74 6.74
C MET A 72 18.14 -11.97 6.76
N GLU A 73 19.39 -11.83 6.30
CA GLU A 73 20.38 -12.91 6.36
C GLU A 73 20.77 -13.27 7.80
N LYS A 74 20.87 -12.27 8.68
CA LYS A 74 21.16 -12.48 10.10
C LYS A 74 20.01 -13.24 10.79
N LEU A 75 18.76 -12.85 10.52
CA LEU A 75 17.57 -13.53 11.04
C LEU A 75 17.51 -14.98 10.55
N ALA A 76 17.73 -15.22 9.26
CA ALA A 76 17.75 -16.57 8.69
C ALA A 76 18.76 -17.48 9.41
N LYS A 77 19.99 -16.99 9.60
CA LYS A 77 21.04 -17.72 10.34
C LYS A 77 20.67 -17.99 11.79
N GLN A 78 20.04 -17.03 12.47
CA GLN A 78 19.71 -17.16 13.90
C GLN A 78 18.58 -18.16 14.15
N TYR A 79 17.59 -18.22 13.26
CA TYR A 79 16.38 -19.04 13.44
C TYR A 79 16.38 -20.32 12.61
N GLY A 80 17.54 -20.72 12.08
CA GLY A 80 17.71 -22.00 11.40
C GLY A 80 17.13 -22.04 9.98
N GLY A 81 16.84 -20.89 9.37
CA GLY A 81 16.56 -20.81 7.95
C GLY A 81 17.86 -20.86 7.16
N ALA A 82 18.23 -22.02 6.64
CA ALA A 82 19.36 -22.10 5.73
C ALA A 82 19.07 -21.28 4.46
N GLN A 83 20.13 -20.83 3.76
CA GLN A 83 19.97 -20.13 2.48
C GLN A 83 19.18 -21.00 1.49
N GLY A 84 17.96 -20.59 1.18
CA GLY A 84 17.09 -21.28 0.22
C GLY A 84 16.06 -22.24 0.83
N GLU A 85 16.02 -22.40 2.15
CA GLU A 85 14.91 -23.11 2.80
C GLU A 85 13.67 -22.21 2.88
N ASP A 86 12.52 -22.79 2.54
CA ASP A 86 11.24 -22.10 2.64
C ASP A 86 10.80 -22.02 4.11
N MET A 87 10.95 -20.84 4.71
CA MET A 87 10.52 -20.55 6.08
C MET A 87 8.99 -20.53 6.25
N THR A 88 8.23 -20.58 5.16
CA THR A 88 6.77 -20.73 5.22
C THR A 88 6.33 -22.18 5.26
N ALA A 89 7.23 -23.11 4.88
CA ALA A 89 6.97 -24.54 4.94
C ALA A 89 7.25 -25.11 6.34
N PHE A 90 6.42 -26.04 6.77
CA PHE A 90 6.64 -26.75 8.03
C PHE A 90 7.83 -27.72 7.89
N PRO A 91 8.69 -27.87 8.92
CA PRO A 91 9.88 -28.72 8.83
C PRO A 91 9.52 -30.20 8.68
N SER A 92 10.32 -30.91 7.88
CA SER A 92 10.25 -32.37 7.77
C SER A 92 11.08 -33.01 8.89
N PHE A 93 10.42 -33.79 9.74
CA PHE A 93 11.11 -34.55 10.78
C PHE A 93 11.58 -35.91 10.24
N LYS A 94 12.87 -36.20 10.40
CA LYS A 94 13.42 -37.56 10.24
C LYS A 94 13.91 -38.02 11.60
N PHE A 95 13.35 -39.11 12.08
CA PHE A 95 13.76 -39.72 13.34
C PHE A 95 14.72 -40.87 13.03
N GLU A 96 15.98 -40.75 13.43
CA GLU A 96 16.91 -41.87 13.38
C GLU A 96 16.66 -42.81 14.55
N GLU A 97 16.83 -44.12 14.32
CA GLU A 97 16.68 -45.11 15.38
C GLU A 97 17.77 -44.93 16.43
N PRO A 98 17.42 -45.01 17.73
CA PRO A 98 18.40 -44.89 18.79
C PRO A 98 19.40 -46.05 18.70
N LYS A 99 20.69 -45.73 18.65
CA LYS A 99 21.76 -46.72 18.79
C LYS A 99 21.79 -47.20 20.24
N ILE A 100 21.35 -48.44 20.47
CA ILE A 100 21.40 -49.07 21.79
C ILE A 100 22.79 -49.66 21.97
N ASP A 101 23.57 -49.10 22.89
CA ASP A 101 24.83 -49.70 23.31
C ASP A 101 24.54 -50.98 24.15
N PRO A 102 25.24 -52.09 23.89
CA PRO A 102 25.00 -53.34 24.62
C PRO A 102 25.32 -53.18 26.10
N ILE A 103 24.38 -53.58 26.95
CA ILE A 103 24.57 -53.63 28.41
C ILE A 103 25.58 -54.76 28.68
N ASN A 104 26.77 -54.43 29.16
CA ASN A 104 27.70 -55.39 29.73
C ASN A 104 27.14 -55.92 31.07
N SER A 105 26.19 -56.85 31.01
CA SER A 105 25.78 -57.64 32.17
C SER A 105 26.76 -58.81 32.32
N SER A 106 27.87 -58.58 33.01
CA SER A 106 28.72 -59.66 33.51
C SER A 106 27.97 -60.36 34.65
N ALA A 107 27.43 -61.54 34.36
CA ALA A 107 26.91 -62.47 35.36
C ALA A 107 28.05 -63.28 35.99
#